data_AF-A0A949AVW0-F1
#
_entry.id   AF-A0A949AVW0-F1
#
_cell.length_a   1.000
_cell.length_b   1.000
_cell.length_c   1.000
_cell.angle_alpha   90.00
_cell.angle_beta   90.00
_cell.angle_gamma   90.00
#
_symmetry.space_group_name_H-M   'P 1'
#
loop_
_entity.id
_entity.type
_entity.pdbx_description
1 polymer ?
#
loop_
_entity_poly.entity_id
_entity_poly.type
_entity_poly.pdbx_seq_one_letter_code
_entity_poly.pdbx_strand_id
1 'polypeptide(L)'
;MTTFGRLLDSAIDGSLAPLLDDGGFHRRSRRSREWTRDNQLQVRVLPDSKANDPYSGGAFTLEFEVSADGRFGHKLAGRVLAEQLLDPQQRARFVAKRNALAELWGVPPAAHLAVIPEFLHEQYLRHFAAVSELEPQFGMRFRTREEAGEWAELIARELPTLIARAETLSPRELYLGSALEW
;
A
#
# COMPACT_ATOMS: atom_id res chain seq x y z
N MET A 1 -3.51 -17.00 9.38
CA MET A 1 -2.60 -16.24 8.50
C MET A 1 -2.75 -16.78 7.09
N THR A 2 -3.24 -15.97 6.15
CA THR A 2 -3.51 -16.38 4.76
C THR A 2 -2.19 -16.61 3.99
N THR A 3 -2.25 -17.31 2.86
CA THR A 3 -1.10 -17.51 1.96
C THR A 3 -0.50 -16.17 1.53
N PHE A 4 -1.33 -15.23 1.08
CA PHE A 4 -0.88 -13.88 0.69
C PHE A 4 -0.27 -13.09 1.86
N GLY A 5 -0.76 -13.30 3.08
CA GLY A 5 -0.15 -12.69 4.27
C GLY A 5 1.32 -13.05 4.44
N ARG A 6 1.68 -14.32 4.19
CA ARG A 6 3.07 -14.80 4.27
C ARG A 6 3.95 -14.27 3.15
N LEU A 7 3.41 -14.21 1.92
CA LEU A 7 4.12 -13.63 0.77
C LEU A 7 4.47 -12.16 1.04
N LEU A 8 3.50 -11.41 1.56
CA LEU A 8 3.67 -10.01 1.93
C LEU A 8 4.69 -9.83 3.06
N ASP A 9 4.60 -10.61 4.14
CA ASP A 9 5.59 -10.54 5.23
C ASP A 9 7.01 -10.77 4.72
N SER A 10 7.19 -11.75 3.85
CA SER A 10 8.50 -12.07 3.29
C SER A 10 9.04 -10.97 2.36
N ALA A 11 8.17 -10.26 1.63
CA ALA A 11 8.57 -9.14 0.78
C ALA A 11 8.93 -7.90 1.61
N ILE A 12 8.11 -7.59 2.61
CA ILE A 12 8.35 -6.49 3.56
C ILE A 12 9.68 -6.68 4.28
N ASP A 13 9.92 -7.86 4.84
CA ASP A 13 11.13 -8.14 5.61
C ASP A 13 12.40 -8.10 4.76
N GLY A 14 12.28 -8.38 3.45
CA GLY A 14 13.41 -8.39 2.52
C GLY A 14 13.80 -7.01 1.98
N SER A 15 12.82 -6.13 1.78
CA SER A 15 13.06 -4.86 1.05
C SER A 15 12.72 -3.61 1.87
N LEU A 16 11.56 -3.59 2.55
CA LEU A 16 11.07 -2.37 3.20
C LEU A 16 11.59 -2.21 4.63
N ALA A 17 11.64 -3.31 5.40
CA ALA A 17 12.04 -3.28 6.80
C ALA A 17 13.48 -2.75 6.99
N PRO A 18 14.50 -3.20 6.22
CA PRO A 18 15.87 -2.70 6.39
C PRO A 18 15.97 -1.18 6.18
N LEU A 19 15.24 -0.64 5.20
CA LEU A 19 15.27 0.80 4.91
C LEU A 19 14.56 1.64 5.97
N LEU A 20 13.48 1.13 6.55
CA LEU A 20 12.83 1.78 7.68
C LEU A 20 13.74 1.74 8.91
N ASP A 21 14.39 0.60 9.16
CA ASP A 21 15.33 0.45 10.28
C ASP A 21 16.54 1.40 10.13
N ASP A 22 17.15 1.46 8.94
CA ASP A 22 18.23 2.40 8.60
C ASP A 22 17.78 3.87 8.66
N GLY A 23 16.50 4.13 8.38
CA GLY A 23 15.86 5.44 8.47
C GLY A 23 15.52 5.91 9.90
N GLY A 24 15.96 5.15 10.91
CA GLY A 24 15.75 5.46 12.33
C GLY A 24 14.38 5.03 12.86
N PHE A 25 13.62 4.22 12.12
CA PHE A 25 12.38 3.68 12.64
C PHE A 25 12.63 2.40 13.45
N HIS A 26 11.74 2.16 14.41
CA HIS A 26 11.78 0.98 15.25
C HIS A 26 10.48 0.20 15.14
N ARG A 27 10.61 -1.11 14.93
CA ARG A 27 9.50 -2.04 14.85
C ARG A 27 9.15 -2.53 16.25
N ARG A 28 7.87 -2.42 16.67
CA ARG A 28 7.42 -2.87 18.01
C ARG A 28 7.69 -4.36 18.26
N SER A 29 7.59 -5.18 17.22
CA SER A 29 7.98 -6.59 17.24
C SER A 29 8.31 -7.05 15.83
N ARG A 30 9.06 -8.16 15.70
CA ARG A 30 9.38 -8.74 14.38
C ARG A 30 8.13 -9.07 13.53
N ARG A 31 7.00 -9.36 14.17
CA ARG A 31 5.72 -9.68 13.49
C ARG A 31 4.84 -8.46 13.25
N SER A 32 5.19 -7.30 13.82
CA SER A 32 4.43 -6.06 13.61
C SER A 32 4.58 -5.63 12.16
N ARG A 33 3.60 -4.96 11.56
CA ARG A 33 3.79 -4.28 10.26
C ARG A 33 3.81 -2.77 10.45
N GLU A 34 4.31 -2.36 11.60
CA GLU A 34 4.30 -0.99 12.09
C GLU A 34 5.69 -0.62 12.57
N TRP A 35 6.17 0.52 12.10
CA TRP A 35 7.46 1.11 12.42
C TRP A 35 7.23 2.53 12.93
N THR A 36 7.90 2.90 14.01
CA THR A 36 7.76 4.23 14.62
C THR A 36 9.11 4.91 14.73
N ARG A 37 9.17 6.21 14.42
CA ARG A 37 10.34 7.07 14.61
C ARG A 37 9.99 8.21 15.56
N ASP A 38 10.85 8.41 16.57
CA ASP A 38 10.78 9.48 17.57
C ASP A 38 9.43 9.63 18.32
N ASN A 39 8.60 8.58 18.31
CA ASN A 39 7.20 8.63 18.76
C ASN A 39 6.37 9.74 18.08
N GLN A 40 6.77 10.19 16.89
CA GLN A 40 6.05 11.25 16.16
C GLN A 40 5.53 10.79 14.81
N LEU A 41 6.20 9.83 14.18
CA LEU A 41 5.80 9.28 12.90
C LEU A 41 5.70 7.75 12.99
N GLN A 42 4.60 7.21 12.49
CA GLN A 42 4.40 5.78 12.30
C GLN A 42 4.18 5.47 10.82
N VAL A 43 4.84 4.43 10.33
CA VAL A 43 4.61 3.83 9.02
C VAL A 43 3.97 2.46 9.23
N ARG A 44 2.88 2.18 8.52
CA ARG A 44 2.15 0.90 8.60
C ARG A 44 1.94 0.28 7.25
N VAL A 45 2.17 -1.03 7.14
CA VAL A 45 1.70 -1.82 6.01
C VAL A 45 0.40 -2.52 6.39
N LEU A 46 -0.68 -2.13 5.74
CA LEU A 46 -2.04 -2.60 6.02
C LEU A 46 -2.46 -3.64 4.96
N PRO A 47 -2.48 -4.94 5.27
CA PRO A 47 -3.04 -5.93 4.36
C PRO A 47 -4.55 -5.75 4.23
N ASP A 48 -5.08 -5.89 3.02
CA ASP A 48 -6.52 -6.03 2.83
C ASP A 48 -6.94 -7.47 3.18
N SER A 49 -7.63 -7.62 4.31
CA SER A 49 -8.14 -8.91 4.79
C SER A 49 -9.13 -9.59 3.84
N LYS A 50 -9.75 -8.84 2.91
CA LYS A 50 -10.71 -9.34 1.93
C LYS A 50 -10.06 -9.67 0.59
N ALA A 51 -8.83 -9.22 0.34
CA ALA A 51 -8.07 -9.57 -0.86
C ALA A 51 -7.43 -10.94 -0.68
N ASN A 52 -8.17 -11.99 -1.01
CA ASN A 52 -7.73 -13.38 -0.91
C ASN A 52 -8.14 -14.24 -2.12
N ASP A 53 -8.52 -13.59 -3.21
CA ASP A 53 -8.98 -14.23 -4.43
C ASP A 53 -7.79 -14.78 -5.24
N PRO A 54 -7.83 -16.04 -5.72
CA PRO A 54 -6.74 -16.63 -6.50
C PRO A 54 -6.38 -15.85 -7.78
N TYR A 55 -7.33 -15.13 -8.39
CA TYR A 55 -7.08 -14.38 -9.62
C TYR A 55 -6.70 -12.93 -9.36
N SER A 56 -7.24 -12.29 -8.35
CA SER A 56 -6.97 -10.87 -8.10
C SER A 56 -5.97 -10.64 -6.96
N GLY A 57 -5.54 -11.73 -6.31
CA GLY A 57 -4.43 -11.81 -5.39
C GLY A 57 -4.72 -11.29 -3.99
N GLY A 58 -3.64 -11.07 -3.25
CA GLY A 58 -3.60 -10.22 -2.07
C GLY A 58 -3.49 -8.75 -2.44
N ALA A 59 -3.79 -7.88 -1.48
CA ALA A 59 -3.59 -6.45 -1.60
C ALA A 59 -3.09 -5.87 -0.28
N PHE A 60 -2.35 -4.77 -0.36
CA PHE A 60 -1.97 -3.99 0.81
C PHE A 60 -1.88 -2.51 0.48
N THR A 61 -1.92 -1.67 1.51
CA THR A 61 -1.60 -0.24 1.42
C THR A 61 -0.47 0.10 2.39
N LEU A 62 0.19 1.23 2.13
CA LEU A 62 1.15 1.83 3.05
C LEU A 62 0.53 3.10 3.60
N GLU A 63 0.56 3.26 4.91
CA GLU A 63 -0.04 4.40 5.61
C GLU A 63 1.00 5.07 6.50
N PHE A 64 0.96 6.40 6.56
CA PHE A 64 1.70 7.22 7.49
C PHE A 64 0.75 7.82 8.51
N GLU A 65 1.17 7.85 9.78
CA GLU A 65 0.46 8.52 10.85
C GLU A 65 1.40 9.43 11.64
N VAL A 66 1.06 10.72 11.70
CA VAL A 66 1.77 11.72 12.50
C VAL A 66 1.04 11.94 13.82
N SER A 67 1.77 11.87 14.92
CA SER A 67 1.25 12.06 16.28
C SER A 67 2.06 13.12 17.03
N ALA A 68 1.37 14.00 17.76
CA ALA A 68 2.01 15.01 18.60
C ALA A 68 2.43 14.47 19.98
N ASP A 69 1.80 13.38 20.45
CA ASP A 69 2.00 12.81 21.79
C ASP A 69 2.40 11.33 21.77
N GLY A 70 2.71 10.79 20.59
CA GLY A 70 3.09 9.39 20.38
C GLY A 70 1.96 8.38 20.52
N ARG A 71 0.70 8.84 20.59
CA ARG A 71 -0.46 7.96 20.56
C ARG A 71 -0.93 7.79 19.12
N PHE A 72 -0.61 6.63 18.54
CA PHE A 72 -1.05 6.23 17.22
C PHE A 72 -2.38 5.45 17.26
N GLY A 73 -3.15 5.47 16.17
CA GLY A 73 -4.46 4.82 16.05
C GLY A 73 -5.65 5.66 16.54
N HIS A 74 -5.44 6.93 16.92
CA HIS A 74 -6.50 7.83 17.36
C HIS A 74 -7.09 8.63 16.18
N LYS A 75 -8.41 8.91 16.21
CA LYS A 75 -9.20 9.46 15.08
C LYS A 75 -8.74 10.83 14.53
N LEU A 76 -7.81 11.52 15.18
CA LEU A 76 -7.34 12.86 14.80
C LEU A 76 -5.85 12.93 14.47
N ALA A 77 -5.12 11.81 14.55
CA ALA A 77 -3.72 11.81 14.16
C ALA A 77 -3.59 12.03 12.65
N GLY A 78 -2.53 12.72 12.23
CA GLY A 78 -2.18 13.06 10.84
C GLY A 78 -2.04 11.82 9.97
N ARG A 79 -3.16 11.26 9.49
CA ARG A 79 -3.18 9.98 8.76
C ARG A 79 -3.34 10.21 7.27
N VAL A 80 -2.49 9.55 6.51
CA VAL A 80 -2.43 9.67 5.05
C VAL A 80 -1.95 8.35 4.44
N LEU A 81 -2.52 7.98 3.30
CA LEU A 81 -2.01 6.85 2.52
C LEU A 81 -0.86 7.27 1.62
N ALA A 82 0.08 6.36 1.37
CA ALA A 82 1.28 6.65 0.58
C ALA A 82 0.95 7.20 -0.81
N GLU A 83 -0.11 6.70 -1.47
CA GLU A 83 -0.51 7.18 -2.79
C GLU A 83 -1.00 8.63 -2.78
N GLN A 84 -1.38 9.19 -1.63
CA GLN A 84 -1.76 10.60 -1.53
C GLN A 84 -0.54 11.52 -1.43
N LEU A 85 0.61 10.99 -1.01
CA LEU A 85 1.88 11.69 -0.87
C LEU A 85 2.74 11.64 -2.14
N LEU A 86 2.33 10.89 -3.17
CA LEU A 86 3.04 10.79 -4.44
C LEU A 86 2.83 12.06 -5.29
N ASP A 87 3.91 12.57 -5.88
CA ASP A 87 3.86 13.58 -6.93
C ASP A 87 3.45 12.96 -8.29
N PRO A 88 3.20 13.76 -9.34
CA PRO A 88 2.78 13.23 -10.64
C PRO A 88 3.74 12.22 -11.26
N GLN A 89 5.06 12.39 -11.09
CA GLN A 89 6.05 11.48 -11.67
C GLN A 89 6.07 10.14 -10.93
N GLN A 90 6.00 10.18 -9.61
CA GLN A 90 5.89 9.00 -8.76
C GLN A 90 4.59 8.24 -9.01
N ARG A 91 3.46 8.95 -9.12
CA ARG A 91 2.16 8.36 -9.49
C ARG A 91 2.27 7.61 -10.81
N ALA A 92 2.90 8.20 -11.82
CA ALA A 92 3.09 7.54 -13.11
C ALA A 92 3.88 6.23 -12.99
N ARG A 93 4.89 6.15 -12.12
CA ARG A 93 5.63 4.89 -11.85
C ARG A 93 4.73 3.83 -11.21
N PHE A 94 3.90 4.22 -10.26
CA PHE A 94 2.93 3.30 -9.62
C PHE A 94 1.83 2.85 -10.59
N VAL A 95 1.32 3.74 -11.45
CA VAL A 95 0.38 3.38 -12.53
C VAL A 95 1.02 2.39 -13.50
N ALA A 96 2.25 2.65 -13.94
CA ALA A 96 2.98 1.74 -14.83
C ALA A 96 3.13 0.36 -14.19
N LYS A 97 3.47 0.30 -12.90
CA LYS A 97 3.55 -0.97 -12.16
C LYS A 97 2.21 -1.70 -12.08
N ARG A 98 1.13 -1.00 -11.73
CA ARG A 98 -0.23 -1.57 -11.71
C ARG A 98 -0.61 -2.13 -13.07
N ASN A 99 -0.40 -1.37 -14.14
CA ASN A 99 -0.79 -1.78 -15.49
C ASN A 99 0.02 -2.98 -15.98
N ALA A 100 1.32 -3.04 -15.66
CA ALA A 100 2.15 -4.21 -15.97
C ALA A 100 1.64 -5.48 -15.28
N LEU A 101 1.18 -5.38 -14.02
CA LEU A 101 0.56 -6.50 -13.32
C LEU A 101 -0.80 -6.88 -13.93
N ALA A 102 -1.64 -5.90 -14.27
CA ALA A 102 -2.92 -6.15 -14.92
C ALA A 102 -2.75 -6.89 -16.27
N GLU A 103 -1.77 -6.47 -17.08
CA GLU A 103 -1.40 -7.12 -18.33
C GLU A 103 -0.91 -8.55 -18.11
N LEU A 104 0.02 -8.75 -17.17
CA LEU A 104 0.55 -10.08 -16.80
C LEU A 104 -0.56 -11.03 -16.35
N TRP A 105 -1.52 -10.50 -15.60
CA TRP A 105 -2.58 -11.29 -14.98
C TRP A 105 -3.67 -11.73 -15.92
N GLY A 106 -3.92 -10.93 -16.97
CA GLY A 106 -5.01 -11.11 -17.90
C GLY A 106 -6.39 -11.07 -17.24
N VAL A 107 -7.43 -11.17 -18.06
CA VAL A 107 -8.81 -11.27 -17.57
C VAL A 107 -9.04 -12.69 -17.02
N PRO A 108 -9.66 -12.84 -15.84
CA PRO A 108 -9.98 -14.15 -15.30
C PRO A 108 -10.98 -14.92 -16.18
N PRO A 109 -10.98 -16.26 -16.17
CA PRO A 109 -11.90 -17.06 -16.97
C PRO A 109 -13.37 -16.77 -16.64
N ALA A 110 -14.25 -16.86 -17.66
CA ALA A 110 -15.69 -16.62 -17.48
C ALA A 110 -16.32 -17.51 -16.40
N ALA A 111 -15.83 -18.75 -16.23
CA ALA A 111 -16.28 -19.65 -15.17
C ALA A 111 -16.01 -19.11 -13.76
N HIS A 112 -14.94 -18.33 -13.58
CA HIS A 112 -14.67 -17.65 -12.32
C HIS A 112 -15.56 -16.41 -12.14
N LEU A 113 -15.78 -15.62 -13.19
CA LEU A 113 -16.72 -14.50 -13.13
C LEU A 113 -18.14 -14.96 -12.76
N ALA A 114 -18.55 -16.14 -13.23
CA ALA A 114 -19.86 -16.71 -12.91
C ALA A 114 -20.08 -17.00 -11.41
N VAL A 115 -19.03 -17.12 -10.59
CA VAL A 115 -19.16 -17.30 -9.13
C VAL A 115 -19.18 -15.97 -8.37
N ILE A 116 -18.88 -14.86 -9.04
CA ILE A 116 -18.93 -13.51 -8.48
C ILE A 116 -20.33 -12.94 -8.75
N PRO A 117 -20.99 -12.28 -7.77
CA PRO A 117 -22.25 -11.59 -8.02
C PRO A 117 -22.13 -10.60 -9.19
N GLU A 118 -23.08 -10.65 -10.13
CA GLU A 118 -23.04 -9.87 -11.37
C GLU A 118 -22.85 -8.36 -11.14
N PHE A 119 -23.50 -7.82 -10.11
CA PHE A 119 -23.37 -6.41 -9.73
C PHE A 119 -21.96 -5.99 -9.27
N LEU A 120 -21.06 -6.95 -9.00
CA LEU A 120 -19.66 -6.72 -8.64
C LEU A 120 -18.70 -6.95 -9.81
N HIS A 121 -19.17 -7.45 -10.97
CA HIS A 121 -18.29 -7.80 -12.08
C HIS A 121 -17.47 -6.62 -12.57
N GLU A 122 -18.08 -5.46 -12.75
CA GLU A 122 -17.37 -4.26 -13.18
C GLU A 122 -16.28 -3.88 -12.18
N GLN A 123 -16.62 -3.81 -10.89
CA GLN A 123 -15.67 -3.47 -9.83
C GLN A 123 -14.51 -4.47 -9.77
N TYR A 124 -14.80 -5.75 -9.91
CA TYR A 124 -13.81 -6.82 -9.91
C TYR A 124 -12.90 -6.76 -11.14
N LEU A 125 -13.46 -6.50 -12.32
CA LEU A 125 -12.72 -6.43 -13.57
C LEU A 125 -11.78 -5.23 -13.65
N ARG A 126 -12.03 -4.15 -12.90
CA ARG A 126 -11.12 -2.98 -12.81
C ARG A 126 -9.70 -3.34 -12.36
N HIS A 127 -9.52 -4.47 -11.66
CA HIS A 127 -8.20 -4.93 -11.22
C HIS A 127 -7.34 -5.50 -12.35
N PHE A 128 -7.97 -5.85 -13.48
CA PHE A 128 -7.34 -6.44 -14.66
C PHE A 128 -7.32 -5.47 -15.86
N ALA A 129 -7.83 -4.26 -15.68
CA ALA A 129 -7.84 -3.22 -16.69
C ALA A 129 -6.68 -2.24 -16.50
N ALA A 130 -6.13 -1.77 -17.61
CA ALA A 130 -5.20 -0.66 -17.60
C ALA A 130 -5.89 0.63 -17.18
N VAL A 131 -5.17 1.49 -16.47
CA VAL A 131 -5.65 2.80 -16.03
C VAL A 131 -4.68 3.91 -16.40
N SER A 132 -5.20 5.13 -16.50
CA SER A 132 -4.40 6.34 -16.70
C SER A 132 -3.96 7.00 -15.38
N GLU A 133 -4.65 6.70 -14.27
CA GLU A 133 -4.42 7.35 -12.97
C GLU A 133 -4.55 6.36 -11.80
N LEU A 134 -3.94 6.70 -10.66
CA LEU A 134 -4.15 5.97 -9.42
C LEU A 134 -5.47 6.38 -8.78
N GLU A 135 -6.32 5.39 -8.54
CA GLU A 135 -7.53 5.55 -7.75
C GLU A 135 -7.17 5.87 -6.28
N PRO A 136 -8.00 6.65 -5.56
CA PRO A 136 -7.88 6.78 -4.12
C PRO A 136 -7.95 5.42 -3.44
N GLN A 137 -7.10 5.17 -2.43
CA GLN A 137 -7.04 3.88 -1.74
C GLN A 137 -6.67 2.72 -2.68
N PHE A 138 -5.82 3.01 -3.67
CA PHE A 138 -5.28 1.98 -4.56
C PHE A 138 -4.55 0.91 -3.74
N GLY A 139 -5.13 -0.27 -3.67
CA GLY A 139 -4.48 -1.44 -3.08
C GLY A 139 -3.39 -1.95 -4.00
N MET A 140 -2.16 -2.06 -3.49
CA MET A 140 -1.03 -2.67 -4.18
C MET A 140 -1.23 -4.17 -4.22
N ARG A 141 -1.72 -4.65 -5.38
CA ARG A 141 -2.10 -6.05 -5.56
C ARG A 141 -0.93 -6.93 -5.95
N PHE A 142 -0.98 -8.19 -5.51
CA PHE A 142 0.05 -9.20 -5.79
C PHE A 142 -0.55 -10.61 -5.67
N ARG A 143 -0.15 -11.52 -6.55
CA ARG A 143 -0.40 -12.97 -6.52
C ARG A 143 0.82 -13.73 -5.99
N THR A 144 2.04 -13.24 -6.24
CA THR A 144 3.29 -13.93 -5.87
C THR A 144 4.15 -13.14 -4.88
N ARG A 145 5.20 -13.77 -4.36
CA ARG A 145 6.18 -13.10 -3.49
C ARG A 145 6.96 -12.05 -4.28
N GLU A 146 7.29 -12.37 -5.52
CA GLU A 146 8.07 -11.53 -6.43
C GLU A 146 7.31 -10.23 -6.70
N GLU A 147 6.01 -10.32 -7.03
CA GLU A 147 5.17 -9.14 -7.26
C GLU A 147 5.03 -8.26 -6.01
N ALA A 148 4.92 -8.86 -4.83
CA ALA A 148 4.95 -8.12 -3.56
C ALA A 148 6.32 -7.46 -3.31
N GLY A 149 7.41 -8.14 -3.68
CA GLY A 149 8.77 -7.63 -3.62
C GLY A 149 8.98 -6.43 -4.53
N GLU A 150 8.47 -6.48 -5.76
CA GLU A 150 8.55 -5.37 -6.73
C GLU A 150 7.77 -4.13 -6.24
N TRP A 151 6.63 -4.32 -5.57
CA TRP A 151 5.96 -3.20 -4.88
C TRP A 151 6.81 -2.66 -3.74
N ALA A 152 7.37 -3.53 -2.90
CA ALA A 152 8.21 -3.11 -1.78
C ALA A 152 9.46 -2.34 -2.25
N GLU A 153 10.08 -2.77 -3.35
CA GLU A 153 11.22 -2.08 -3.98
C GLU A 153 10.82 -0.72 -4.58
N LEU A 154 9.65 -0.62 -5.21
CA LEU A 154 9.17 0.66 -5.71
C LEU A 154 8.91 1.64 -4.56
N ILE A 155 8.22 1.19 -3.51
CA ILE A 155 7.99 1.98 -2.28
C ILE A 155 9.30 2.41 -1.66
N ALA A 156 10.24 1.49 -1.51
CA ALA A 156 11.57 1.71 -0.93
C ALA A 156 12.30 2.89 -1.57
N ARG A 157 12.22 3.03 -2.90
CA ARG A 157 12.86 4.14 -3.64
C ARG A 157 12.23 5.49 -3.34
N GLU A 158 10.91 5.52 -3.12
CA GLU A 158 10.17 6.75 -2.86
C GLU A 158 10.09 7.08 -1.36
N LEU A 159 10.40 6.12 -0.49
CA LEU A 159 10.20 6.18 0.95
C LEU A 159 10.82 7.43 1.61
N PRO A 160 12.05 7.87 1.29
CA PRO A 160 12.61 9.09 1.88
C PRO A 160 11.76 10.33 1.59
N THR A 161 11.28 10.49 0.36
CA THR A 161 10.42 11.61 -0.05
C THR A 161 9.04 11.51 0.60
N LEU A 162 8.46 10.31 0.66
CA LEU A 162 7.17 10.07 1.32
C LEU A 162 7.23 10.42 2.81
N ILE A 163 8.30 10.00 3.50
CA ILE A 163 8.54 10.36 4.90
C ILE A 163 8.63 11.87 5.06
N ALA A 164 9.48 12.55 4.27
CA ALA A 164 9.66 13.99 4.38
C ALA A 164 8.35 14.77 4.17
N ARG A 165 7.51 14.34 3.22
CA ARG A 165 6.17 14.93 3.01
C ARG A 165 5.23 14.61 4.17
N ALA A 166 5.20 13.37 4.65
CA ALA A 166 4.38 12.98 5.80
C ALA A 166 4.69 13.80 7.05
N GLU A 167 5.97 14.12 7.32
CA GLU A 167 6.38 14.90 8.49
C GLU A 167 5.87 16.35 8.50
N THR A 168 5.52 16.90 7.34
CA THR A 168 4.96 18.26 7.25
C THR A 168 3.46 18.32 7.51
N LEU A 169 2.80 17.17 7.65
CA LEU A 169 1.36 17.09 7.87
C LEU A 169 0.97 17.49 9.29
N SER A 170 -0.25 18.03 9.42
CA SER A 170 -0.81 18.36 10.73
C SER A 170 -1.12 17.08 11.51
N PRO A 171 -0.64 16.93 12.77
CA PRO A 171 -0.98 15.79 13.62
C PRO A 171 -2.43 15.83 14.15
N ARG A 172 -3.25 16.77 13.66
CA ARG A 172 -4.64 17.00 14.06
C ARG A 172 -5.64 16.80 12.92
N GLU A 173 -5.17 16.43 11.75
CA GLU A 173 -5.98 16.31 10.53
C GLU A 173 -6.01 14.88 10.00
N LEU A 174 -7.08 14.55 9.27
CA LEU A 174 -7.21 13.28 8.59
C LEU A 174 -7.26 13.56 7.07
N TYR A 175 -6.29 13.03 6.33
CA TYR A 175 -6.19 13.26 4.89
C TYR A 175 -6.81 12.07 4.15
N LEU A 176 -8.05 12.21 3.71
CA LEU A 176 -8.77 11.14 3.00
C LEU A 176 -8.95 11.46 1.52
N GLY A 177 -8.66 10.46 0.68
CA GLY A 177 -9.31 10.33 -0.63
C GLY A 177 -8.80 11.20 -1.77
N SER A 178 -7.90 12.16 -1.52
CA SER A 178 -7.30 12.98 -2.57
C SER A 178 -5.78 13.02 -2.50
N ALA A 179 -5.16 13.19 -3.67
CA ALA A 179 -3.77 13.59 -3.80
C ALA A 179 -3.52 14.89 -3.03
N LEU A 180 -2.38 14.98 -2.35
CA LEU A 180 -1.89 16.23 -1.80
C LEU A 180 -0.97 16.89 -2.83
N GLU A 181 -1.04 18.21 -2.93
CA GLU A 181 -0.19 18.99 -3.85
C GLU A 181 1.18 19.21 -3.21
N TRP A 182 2.24 18.92 -3.96
CA TRP A 182 3.64 19.05 -3.58
C TRP A 182 4.49 19.55 -4.74
#